data_AF-A0A4R9GDY7-F1
#
_entry.id   AF-A0A4R9GDY7-F1
#
_cell.length_a   1.000
_cell.length_b   1.000
_cell.length_c   1.000
_cell.angle_alpha   90.00
_cell.angle_beta   90.00
_cell.angle_gamma   90.00
#
_symmetry.space_group_name_H-M   'P 1'
#
loop_
_entity.id
_entity.type
_entity.pdbx_description
1 polymer ?
#
loop_
_entity_poly.entity_id
_entity_poly.type
_entity_poly.pdbx_seq_one_letter_code
_entity_poly.pdbx_strand_id
1 'polypeptide(L)'
;MNSNINIPNTLTVLRVASLPFFIWFLYQKEQAYHIAALVLFAAASVTDFIDGYLARKWKQETEFGKFLDPLADKIIVVGCFTTFIFLHEQIELWMVLLIVGRDMMITTLRFLAIRQGNSIRTTMLGKVKTAFQMGAIILILIFFILVSSKKRTLINDVYHSGKEAGFPVFTIASGNAEAFFRSWKEEGIPSWGDLVFELGGFVPYFGMLLTTFITVLSGIRYLVSNREVLQPSAIRRVFRKNGN
;
A
#
# COMPACT_ATOMS: atom_id res chain seq x y z
N MET A 1 34.52 12.76 -8.26
CA MET A 1 33.70 11.53 -8.20
C MET A 1 32.68 11.73 -7.11
N ASN A 2 31.42 12.02 -7.43
CA ASN A 2 30.39 12.12 -6.40
C ASN A 2 30.17 10.72 -5.84
N SER A 3 30.44 10.51 -4.57
CA SER A 3 30.18 9.23 -3.92
C SER A 3 28.68 8.97 -4.02
N ASN A 4 28.31 7.91 -4.74
CA ASN A 4 26.92 7.44 -4.84
C ASN A 4 26.34 7.01 -3.47
N ILE A 5 27.17 6.97 -2.44
CA ILE A 5 26.82 6.63 -1.06
C ILE A 5 26.79 7.92 -0.25
N ASN A 6 25.60 8.28 0.19
CA ASN A 6 25.33 9.34 1.15
C ASN A 6 24.22 8.88 2.12
N ILE A 7 23.91 9.69 3.14
CA ILE A 7 22.93 9.32 4.16
C ILE A 7 21.55 9.05 3.53
N PRO A 8 20.98 9.93 2.68
CA PRO A 8 19.71 9.67 2.01
C PRO A 8 19.67 8.34 1.23
N ASN A 9 20.65 8.10 0.36
CA ASN A 9 20.69 6.87 -0.46
C ASN A 9 20.83 5.61 0.40
N THR A 10 21.57 5.68 1.51
CA THR A 10 21.72 4.56 2.44
C THR A 10 20.39 4.23 3.11
N LEU A 11 19.62 5.25 3.52
CA LEU A 11 18.28 5.07 4.08
C LEU A 11 17.33 4.43 3.07
N THR A 12 17.37 4.87 1.81
CA THR A 12 16.56 4.28 0.73
C THR A 12 16.91 2.81 0.49
N VAL A 13 18.19 2.46 0.47
CA VAL A 13 18.63 1.05 0.31
C VAL A 13 18.19 0.20 1.51
N LEU A 14 18.35 0.71 2.74
CA LEU A 14 17.93 0.02 3.95
C LEU A 14 16.42 -0.22 3.97
N ARG A 15 15.61 0.72 3.46
CA ARG A 15 14.14 0.56 3.30
C ARG A 15 13.79 -0.58 2.37
N VAL A 16 14.48 -0.72 1.25
CA VAL A 16 14.25 -1.84 0.32
C VAL A 16 14.72 -3.15 0.95
N ALA A 17 15.89 -3.13 1.60
CA ALA A 17 16.46 -4.29 2.28
C ALA A 17 15.64 -4.74 3.49
N SER A 18 14.81 -3.87 4.09
CA SER A 18 13.94 -4.23 5.21
C SER A 18 12.74 -5.09 4.79
N LEU A 19 12.35 -5.08 3.52
CA LEU A 19 11.15 -5.80 3.06
C LEU A 19 11.24 -7.33 3.29
N PRO A 20 12.33 -8.05 2.94
CA PRO A 20 12.46 -9.46 3.28
C PRO A 20 12.31 -9.77 4.77
N PHE A 21 12.84 -8.91 5.65
CA PHE A 21 12.70 -9.08 7.10
C PHE A 21 11.27 -8.84 7.55
N PHE A 22 10.60 -7.81 7.00
CA PHE A 22 9.18 -7.57 7.24
C PHE A 22 8.33 -8.79 6.88
N ILE A 23 8.57 -9.38 5.70
CA ILE A 23 7.87 -10.59 5.26
C ILE A 23 8.17 -11.73 6.23
N TRP A 24 9.44 -11.99 6.53
CA TRP A 24 9.83 -13.06 7.44
C TRP A 24 9.17 -12.94 8.82
N PHE A 25 9.11 -11.73 9.38
CA PHE A 25 8.45 -11.46 10.65
C PHE A 25 6.95 -11.79 10.63
N LEU A 26 6.24 -11.49 9.53
CA LEU A 26 4.81 -11.78 9.43
C LEU A 26 4.47 -13.28 9.32
N TYR A 27 5.40 -14.10 8.88
CA TYR A 27 5.23 -15.56 8.83
C TYR A 27 5.52 -16.25 10.17
N GLN A 28 6.06 -15.53 11.15
CA GLN A 28 6.28 -16.10 12.47
C GLN A 28 4.96 -16.29 13.23
N LYS A 29 4.95 -17.16 14.23
CA LYS A 29 3.74 -17.43 15.02
C LYS A 29 3.58 -16.49 16.22
N GLU A 30 4.69 -15.96 16.72
CA GLU A 30 4.72 -15.17 17.95
C GLU A 30 4.38 -13.71 17.69
N GLN A 31 3.56 -13.13 18.57
CA GLN A 31 3.10 -11.75 18.45
C GLN A 31 4.25 -10.73 18.45
N ALA A 32 5.37 -11.02 19.10
CA ALA A 32 6.55 -10.16 19.13
C ALA A 32 7.10 -9.87 17.73
N TYR A 33 7.11 -10.86 16.83
CA TYR A 33 7.54 -10.66 15.44
C TYR A 33 6.55 -9.79 14.66
N HIS A 34 5.25 -9.91 14.91
CA HIS A 34 4.26 -9.06 14.23
C HIS A 34 4.39 -7.59 14.68
N ILE A 35 4.67 -7.37 15.97
CA ILE A 35 5.01 -6.04 16.49
C ILE A 35 6.29 -5.54 15.84
N ALA A 36 7.32 -6.37 15.70
CA ALA A 36 8.55 -6.01 15.00
C ALA A 36 8.29 -5.64 13.52
N ALA A 37 7.40 -6.36 12.82
CA ALA A 37 6.98 -6.02 11.46
C ALA A 37 6.30 -4.64 11.39
N LEU A 38 5.40 -4.33 12.33
CA LEU A 38 4.76 -3.01 12.41
C LEU A 38 5.78 -1.90 12.68
N VAL A 39 6.69 -2.10 13.64
CA VAL A 39 7.75 -1.13 13.96
C VAL A 39 8.68 -0.92 12.77
N LEU A 40 9.07 -2.00 12.09
CA LEU A 40 9.93 -1.95 10.91
C LEU A 40 9.26 -1.17 9.76
N PHE A 41 7.98 -1.45 9.49
CA PHE A 41 7.20 -0.72 8.49
C PHE A 41 7.06 0.77 8.86
N ALA A 42 6.72 1.08 10.12
CA ALA A 42 6.59 2.46 10.58
C ALA A 42 7.93 3.21 10.47
N ALA A 43 9.05 2.60 10.88
CA ALA A 43 10.37 3.18 10.73
C ALA A 43 10.74 3.40 9.25
N ALA A 44 10.42 2.45 8.38
CA ALA A 44 10.62 2.55 6.94
C ALA A 44 9.81 3.71 6.31
N SER A 45 8.55 3.90 6.72
CA SER A 45 7.71 5.02 6.26
C SER A 45 8.17 6.37 6.80
N VAL A 46 8.63 6.44 8.06
CA VAL A 46 9.13 7.69 8.65
C VAL A 46 10.47 8.09 8.02
N THR A 47 11.36 7.14 7.76
CA THR A 47 12.64 7.42 7.11
C THR A 47 12.48 7.94 5.68
N ASP A 48 11.42 7.56 4.96
CA ASP A 48 11.08 8.09 3.61
C ASP A 48 10.71 9.58 3.64
N PHE A 49 10.07 10.01 4.72
CA PHE A 49 9.81 11.43 4.90
C PHE A 49 11.10 12.20 5.24
N ILE A 50 11.96 11.58 6.05
CA ILE A 50 13.19 12.20 6.56
C ILE A 50 14.27 12.28 5.48
N ASP A 51 14.48 11.24 4.68
CA ASP A 51 15.55 11.21 3.67
C ASP A 51 15.36 12.30 2.61
N GLY A 52 14.14 12.52 2.14
CA GLY A 52 13.80 13.58 1.20
C GLY A 52 13.97 14.97 1.82
N TYR A 53 13.71 15.12 3.13
CA TYR A 53 14.00 16.36 3.86
C TYR A 53 15.50 16.61 3.99
N LEU A 54 16.28 15.59 4.37
CA LEU A 54 17.73 15.67 4.54
C LEU A 54 18.45 15.92 3.21
N ALA A 55 18.04 15.27 2.13
CA ALA A 55 18.60 15.47 0.80
C ALA A 55 18.50 16.93 0.35
N ARG A 56 17.32 17.55 0.55
CA ARG A 56 17.09 18.99 0.25
C ARG A 56 17.87 19.91 1.18
N LYS A 57 17.87 19.62 2.48
CA LYS A 57 18.53 20.46 3.49
C LYS A 57 20.05 20.47 3.35
N TRP A 58 20.65 19.31 3.05
CA TRP A 58 22.10 19.15 2.96
C TRP A 58 22.64 19.23 1.54
N LYS A 59 21.79 19.51 0.54
CA LYS A 59 22.16 19.55 -0.88
C LYS A 59 22.89 18.28 -1.34
N GLN A 60 22.48 17.13 -0.80
CA GLN A 60 23.05 15.80 -1.08
C GLN A 60 22.21 15.02 -2.09
N GLU A 61 21.44 15.70 -2.93
CA GLU A 61 20.68 15.03 -3.99
C GLU A 61 21.65 14.42 -5.02
N THR A 62 21.45 13.14 -5.32
CA THR A 62 22.23 12.42 -6.34
C THR A 62 21.31 11.88 -7.43
N GLU A 63 21.83 11.70 -8.64
CA GLU A 63 21.05 11.11 -9.74
C GLU A 63 20.62 9.66 -9.42
N PHE A 64 21.47 8.92 -8.69
CA PHE A 64 21.13 7.59 -8.18
C PHE A 64 19.95 7.63 -7.20
N GLY A 65 19.99 8.53 -6.19
CA GLY A 65 18.90 8.71 -5.24
C GLY A 65 17.58 9.11 -5.90
N LYS A 66 17.61 10.09 -6.82
CA LYS A 66 16.43 10.53 -7.59
C LYS A 66 15.76 9.39 -8.37
N PHE A 67 16.53 8.39 -8.78
CA PHE A 67 16.01 7.19 -9.44
C PHE A 67 15.53 6.13 -8.43
N LEU A 68 16.27 5.91 -7.35
CA LEU A 68 15.99 4.86 -6.38
C LEU A 68 14.81 5.20 -5.46
N ASP A 69 14.64 6.46 -5.06
CA ASP A 69 13.59 6.86 -4.09
C ASP A 69 12.17 6.55 -4.59
N PRO A 70 11.77 6.88 -5.84
CA PRO A 70 10.46 6.51 -6.36
C PRO A 70 10.26 5.00 -6.52
N LEU A 71 11.34 4.24 -6.69
CA LEU A 71 11.29 2.78 -6.81
C LEU A 71 11.10 2.14 -5.42
N ALA A 72 11.86 2.59 -4.43
CA ALA A 72 11.82 2.11 -3.06
C ALA A 72 10.46 2.34 -2.38
N ASP A 73 9.86 3.53 -2.56
CA ASP A 73 8.50 3.86 -2.09
C ASP A 73 7.48 2.81 -2.58
N LYS A 74 7.63 2.34 -3.82
CA LYS A 74 6.70 1.37 -4.41
C LYS A 74 6.99 -0.05 -3.96
N ILE A 75 8.25 -0.44 -3.85
CA ILE A 75 8.63 -1.81 -3.46
C ILE A 75 8.02 -2.17 -2.11
N ILE A 76 8.12 -1.28 -1.10
CA ILE A 76 7.62 -1.61 0.24
C ILE A 76 6.09 -1.76 0.26
N VAL A 77 5.35 -0.83 -0.35
CA VAL A 77 3.88 -0.88 -0.40
C VAL A 77 3.39 -2.09 -1.19
N VAL A 78 4.00 -2.38 -2.35
CA VAL A 78 3.70 -3.56 -3.16
C VAL A 78 4.00 -4.83 -2.37
N GLY A 79 5.16 -4.90 -1.71
CA GLY A 79 5.56 -6.03 -0.89
C GLY A 79 4.61 -6.30 0.27
N CYS A 80 4.17 -5.27 0.99
CA CYS A 80 3.18 -5.39 2.06
C CYS A 80 1.86 -5.96 1.54
N PHE A 81 1.26 -5.33 0.51
CA PHE A 81 -0.02 -5.80 -0.02
C PHE A 81 0.07 -7.20 -0.63
N THR A 82 1.17 -7.50 -1.33
CA THR A 82 1.39 -8.85 -1.89
C THR A 82 1.46 -9.88 -0.78
N THR A 83 2.17 -9.60 0.32
CA THR A 83 2.24 -10.50 1.47
C THR A 83 0.86 -10.71 2.10
N PHE A 84 0.05 -9.66 2.20
CA PHE A 84 -1.29 -9.77 2.78
C PHE A 84 -2.24 -10.64 1.96
N ILE A 85 -2.11 -10.71 0.63
CA ILE A 85 -2.88 -11.65 -0.21
C ILE A 85 -2.67 -13.10 0.27
N PHE A 86 -1.45 -13.45 0.64
CA PHE A 86 -1.12 -14.82 1.05
C PHE A 86 -1.47 -15.13 2.50
N LEU A 87 -1.56 -14.10 3.37
CA LEU A 87 -1.83 -14.28 4.80
C LEU A 87 -3.31 -14.11 5.16
N HIS A 88 -4.09 -13.42 4.31
CA HIS A 88 -5.48 -13.06 4.59
C HIS A 88 -6.37 -13.40 3.41
N GLU A 89 -7.31 -14.33 3.62
CA GLU A 89 -8.29 -14.72 2.60
C GLU A 89 -9.28 -13.60 2.24
N GLN A 90 -9.34 -12.58 3.10
CA GLN A 90 -10.12 -11.38 2.91
C GLN A 90 -9.52 -10.46 1.84
N ILE A 91 -8.20 -10.48 1.61
CA ILE A 91 -7.56 -9.51 0.72
C ILE A 91 -7.53 -10.03 -0.70
N GLU A 92 -8.34 -9.43 -1.56
CA GLU A 92 -8.49 -9.90 -2.94
C GLU A 92 -7.38 -9.38 -3.87
N LEU A 93 -6.92 -10.25 -4.77
CA LEU A 93 -5.87 -9.93 -5.74
C LEU A 93 -6.22 -8.72 -6.62
N TRP A 94 -7.49 -8.59 -7.03
CA TRP A 94 -7.92 -7.49 -7.89
C TRP A 94 -7.74 -6.11 -7.22
N MET A 95 -7.92 -6.02 -5.89
CA MET A 95 -7.71 -4.78 -5.14
C MET A 95 -6.24 -4.35 -5.20
N VAL A 96 -5.34 -5.30 -4.94
CA VAL A 96 -3.89 -5.06 -4.96
C VAL A 96 -3.43 -4.72 -6.38
N LEU A 97 -3.90 -5.43 -7.39
CA LEU A 97 -3.57 -5.13 -8.79
C LEU A 97 -4.02 -3.72 -9.21
N LEU A 98 -5.23 -3.29 -8.83
CA LEU A 98 -5.68 -1.93 -9.10
C LEU A 98 -4.83 -0.88 -8.37
N ILE A 99 -4.48 -1.13 -7.11
CA ILE A 99 -3.62 -0.24 -6.33
C ILE A 99 -2.24 -0.11 -6.97
N VAL A 100 -1.57 -1.23 -7.24
CA VAL A 100 -0.20 -1.28 -7.76
C VAL A 100 -0.14 -0.81 -9.21
N GLY A 101 -1.02 -1.35 -10.06
CA GLY A 101 -1.07 -1.02 -11.49
C GLY A 101 -1.33 0.47 -11.71
N ARG A 102 -2.25 1.06 -10.94
CA ARG A 102 -2.48 2.51 -10.96
C ARG A 102 -1.22 3.28 -10.58
N ASP A 103 -0.53 2.88 -9.51
CA ASP A 103 0.67 3.58 -9.07
C ASP A 103 1.82 3.51 -10.08
N MET A 104 2.03 2.35 -10.70
CA MET A 104 2.99 2.19 -11.81
C MET A 104 2.62 3.05 -13.02
N MET A 105 1.33 3.10 -13.37
CA MET A 105 0.83 3.95 -14.45
C MET A 105 1.13 5.43 -14.20
N ILE A 106 0.81 5.95 -13.00
CA ILE A 106 1.07 7.37 -12.67
C ILE A 106 2.57 7.68 -12.65
N THR A 107 3.40 6.79 -12.10
CA THR A 107 4.87 6.96 -12.11
C THR A 107 5.42 7.00 -13.54
N THR A 108 4.94 6.12 -14.42
CA THR A 108 5.35 6.08 -15.82
C THR A 108 4.93 7.35 -16.57
N LEU A 109 3.69 7.80 -16.38
CA LEU A 109 3.21 9.06 -16.97
C LEU A 109 4.03 10.26 -16.48
N ARG A 110 4.44 10.23 -15.21
CA ARG A 110 5.32 11.25 -14.65
C ARG A 110 6.66 11.31 -15.35
N PHE A 111 7.27 10.16 -15.54
CA PHE A 111 8.52 10.05 -16.26
C PHE A 111 8.40 10.56 -17.71
N LEU A 112 7.32 10.19 -18.41
CA LEU A 112 7.09 10.65 -19.78
C LEU A 112 6.91 12.17 -19.89
N ALA A 113 6.16 12.81 -19.00
CA ALA A 113 5.97 14.26 -19.03
C ALA A 113 7.28 15.02 -18.82
N ILE A 114 8.11 14.56 -17.87
CA ILE A 114 9.43 15.16 -17.60
C ILE A 114 10.29 15.10 -18.87
N ARG A 115 10.28 13.97 -19.59
CA ARG A 115 11.00 13.83 -20.88
C ARG A 115 10.45 14.74 -21.98
N GLN A 116 9.19 15.14 -21.91
CA GLN A 116 8.58 16.09 -22.85
C GLN A 116 8.91 17.55 -22.50
N GLY A 117 9.54 17.83 -21.35
CA GLY A 117 9.73 19.19 -20.84
C GLY A 117 8.47 19.77 -20.20
N ASN A 118 7.44 18.94 -19.97
CA ASN A 118 6.21 19.34 -19.30
C ASN A 118 6.34 19.07 -17.79
N SER A 119 5.84 19.99 -16.96
CA SER A 119 5.68 19.74 -15.53
C SER A 119 4.27 19.21 -15.25
N ILE A 120 4.15 18.27 -14.32
CA ILE A 120 2.85 17.68 -13.98
C ILE A 120 2.29 18.34 -12.74
N ARG A 121 1.01 18.70 -12.84
CA ARG A 121 0.25 19.20 -11.71
C ARG A 121 0.02 18.08 -10.69
N THR A 122 0.58 18.25 -9.49
CA THR A 122 0.29 17.39 -8.35
C THR A 122 -1.16 17.61 -7.89
N THR A 123 -1.92 16.52 -7.71
CA THR A 123 -3.30 16.59 -7.20
C THR A 123 -3.35 16.25 -5.71
N MET A 124 -4.23 16.93 -4.95
CA MET A 124 -4.44 16.62 -3.52
C MET A 124 -4.92 15.18 -3.30
N LEU A 125 -5.71 14.63 -4.23
CA LEU A 125 -6.10 13.22 -4.19
C LEU A 125 -4.91 12.25 -4.26
N GLY A 126 -3.78 12.67 -4.83
CA GLY A 126 -2.55 11.89 -4.84
C GLY A 126 -1.93 11.75 -3.44
N LYS A 127 -2.10 12.75 -2.57
CA LYS A 127 -1.66 12.69 -1.17
C LYS A 127 -2.62 11.88 -0.32
N VAL A 128 -3.93 12.12 -0.49
CA VAL A 128 -4.98 11.38 0.22
C VAL A 128 -4.86 9.89 -0.04
N LYS A 129 -4.70 9.47 -1.31
CA LYS A 129 -4.58 8.04 -1.62
C LYS A 129 -3.37 7.36 -0.95
N THR A 130 -2.22 8.05 -0.85
CA THR A 130 -1.05 7.51 -0.13
C THR A 130 -1.34 7.37 1.37
N ALA A 131 -2.03 8.34 1.98
CA ALA A 131 -2.43 8.24 3.39
C ALA A 131 -3.36 7.04 3.63
N PHE A 132 -4.32 6.79 2.73
CA PHE A 132 -5.18 5.60 2.81
C PHE A 132 -4.41 4.29 2.59
N GLN A 133 -3.45 4.25 1.67
CA GLN A 133 -2.59 3.06 1.48
C GLN A 133 -1.77 2.73 2.72
N MET A 134 -1.09 3.72 3.30
CA MET A 134 -0.33 3.52 4.54
C MET A 134 -1.24 3.16 5.71
N GLY A 135 -2.39 3.83 5.82
CA GLY A 135 -3.41 3.55 6.84
C GLY A 135 -3.98 2.14 6.74
N ALA A 136 -4.26 1.64 5.53
CA ALA A 136 -4.72 0.26 5.32
C ALA A 136 -3.66 -0.77 5.73
N ILE A 137 -2.39 -0.54 5.39
CA ILE A 137 -1.30 -1.43 5.81
C ILE A 137 -1.21 -1.48 7.34
N ILE A 138 -1.19 -0.32 8.00
CA ILE A 138 -1.14 -0.24 9.47
C ILE A 138 -2.36 -0.91 10.09
N LEU A 139 -3.56 -0.67 9.55
CA LEU A 139 -4.80 -1.27 10.04
C LEU A 139 -4.76 -2.80 9.96
N ILE A 140 -4.33 -3.36 8.83
CA ILE A 140 -4.17 -4.82 8.67
C ILE A 140 -3.16 -5.36 9.67
N LEU A 141 -2.02 -4.69 9.83
CA LEU A 141 -0.98 -5.10 10.80
C LEU A 141 -1.50 -5.06 12.25
N ILE A 142 -2.30 -4.06 12.61
CA ILE A 142 -2.93 -3.98 13.94
C ILE A 142 -3.86 -5.17 14.16
N PHE A 143 -4.75 -5.47 13.23
CA PHE A 143 -5.61 -6.66 13.34
C PHE A 143 -4.79 -7.96 13.38
N PHE A 144 -3.69 -8.03 12.62
CA PHE A 144 -2.79 -9.18 12.64
C PHE A 144 -2.10 -9.39 13.99
N ILE A 145 -1.79 -8.29 14.70
CA ILE A 145 -1.20 -8.31 16.05
C ILE A 145 -2.25 -8.66 17.10
N LEU A 146 -3.43 -8.02 17.04
CA LEU A 146 -4.44 -8.11 18.10
C LEU A 146 -5.28 -9.40 18.02
N VAL A 147 -5.57 -9.90 16.82
CA VAL A 147 -6.27 -11.17 16.64
C VAL A 147 -5.27 -12.31 16.80
N SER A 148 -5.52 -13.24 17.72
CA SER A 148 -4.61 -14.37 17.97
C SER A 148 -4.46 -15.29 16.75
N SER A 149 -3.34 -16.00 16.63
CA SER A 149 -3.06 -16.86 15.47
C SER A 149 -4.17 -17.88 15.20
N LYS A 150 -4.77 -18.46 16.26
CA LYS A 150 -5.92 -19.38 16.12
C LYS A 150 -7.14 -18.66 15.56
N LYS A 151 -7.48 -17.49 16.10
CA LYS A 151 -8.63 -16.68 15.64
C LYS A 151 -8.45 -16.19 14.20
N ARG A 152 -7.22 -15.87 13.78
CA ARG A 152 -6.92 -15.52 12.38
C ARG A 152 -7.14 -16.68 11.42
N THR A 153 -6.74 -17.89 11.81
CA THR A 153 -7.04 -19.11 11.02
C THR A 153 -8.56 -19.29 10.89
N LEU A 154 -9.33 -19.13 11.97
CA LEU A 154 -10.80 -19.21 11.89
C LEU A 154 -11.41 -18.19 10.92
N ILE A 155 -10.92 -16.94 10.93
CA ILE A 155 -11.37 -15.93 9.96
C ILE A 155 -11.05 -16.40 8.54
N ASN A 156 -9.82 -16.86 8.29
CA ASN A 156 -9.44 -17.34 6.98
C ASN A 156 -10.28 -18.55 6.54
N ASP A 157 -10.59 -19.49 7.43
CA ASP A 157 -11.41 -20.66 7.13
C ASP A 157 -12.85 -20.28 6.75
N VAL A 158 -13.45 -19.28 7.43
CA VAL A 158 -14.77 -18.74 7.08
C VAL A 158 -14.76 -18.15 5.66
N TYR A 159 -13.73 -17.37 5.34
CA TYR A 159 -13.59 -16.78 4.01
C TYR A 159 -13.28 -17.81 2.93
N HIS A 160 -12.44 -18.79 3.22
CA HIS A 160 -12.13 -19.89 2.32
C HIS A 160 -13.38 -20.69 2.00
N SER A 161 -14.12 -21.13 3.02
CA SER A 161 -15.36 -21.91 2.88
C SER A 161 -16.44 -21.13 2.12
N GLY A 162 -16.59 -19.82 2.40
CA GLY A 162 -17.52 -18.97 1.68
C GLY A 162 -17.17 -18.83 0.18
N LYS A 163 -15.88 -18.72 -0.15
CA LYS A 163 -15.42 -18.69 -1.54
C LYS A 163 -15.63 -20.03 -2.25
N GLU A 164 -15.40 -21.15 -1.56
CA GLU A 164 -15.69 -22.49 -2.11
C GLU A 164 -17.18 -22.69 -2.37
N ALA A 165 -18.04 -22.10 -1.54
CA ALA A 165 -19.48 -22.06 -1.76
C ALA A 165 -19.92 -21.07 -2.86
N GLY A 166 -18.97 -20.36 -3.51
CA GLY A 166 -19.24 -19.43 -4.60
C GLY A 166 -19.66 -18.03 -4.16
N PHE A 167 -19.59 -17.70 -2.87
CA PHE A 167 -19.90 -16.36 -2.40
C PHE A 167 -18.74 -15.39 -2.68
N PRO A 168 -19.04 -14.19 -3.22
CA PRO A 168 -18.05 -13.12 -3.29
C PRO A 168 -17.54 -12.75 -1.90
N VAL A 169 -16.25 -12.39 -1.79
CA VAL A 169 -15.63 -11.93 -0.54
C VAL A 169 -16.39 -10.74 0.05
N PHE A 170 -16.93 -9.86 -0.81
CA PHE A 170 -17.81 -8.77 -0.40
C PHE A 170 -19.03 -9.25 0.40
N THR A 171 -19.69 -10.32 -0.04
CA THR A 171 -20.87 -10.87 0.62
C THR A 171 -20.51 -11.45 1.98
N ILE A 172 -19.38 -12.16 2.07
CA ILE A 172 -18.89 -12.73 3.33
C ILE A 172 -18.55 -11.61 4.33
N ALA A 173 -17.78 -10.60 3.90
CA ALA A 173 -17.41 -9.47 4.72
C ALA A 173 -18.63 -8.64 5.17
N SER A 174 -19.60 -8.44 4.28
CA SER A 174 -20.85 -7.73 4.60
C SER A 174 -21.69 -8.52 5.61
N GLY A 175 -21.81 -9.84 5.44
CA GLY A 175 -22.50 -10.70 6.39
C GLY A 175 -21.85 -10.68 7.78
N ASN A 176 -20.52 -10.69 7.85
CA ASN A 176 -19.78 -10.55 9.12
C ASN A 176 -20.04 -9.19 9.77
N ALA A 177 -20.06 -8.10 8.98
CA ALA A 177 -20.37 -6.77 9.48
C ALA A 177 -21.82 -6.67 9.99
N GLU A 178 -22.78 -7.20 9.25
CA GLU A 178 -24.19 -7.23 9.65
C GLU A 178 -24.40 -8.04 10.93
N ALA A 179 -23.73 -9.19 11.06
CA ALA A 179 -23.76 -10.00 12.28
C ALA A 179 -23.21 -9.23 13.48
N PHE A 180 -22.07 -8.54 13.32
CA PHE A 180 -21.49 -7.67 14.36
C PHE A 180 -22.47 -6.57 14.79
N PHE A 181 -23.03 -5.82 13.85
CA PHE A 181 -23.96 -4.72 14.18
C PHE A 181 -25.27 -5.21 14.79
N ARG A 182 -25.76 -6.39 14.38
CA ARG A 182 -26.93 -7.01 15.00
C ARG A 182 -26.63 -7.42 16.44
N SER A 183 -25.54 -8.15 16.67
CA SER A 183 -25.10 -8.56 18.00
C SER A 183 -24.89 -7.36 18.92
N TRP A 184 -24.25 -6.30 18.42
CA TRP A 184 -24.07 -5.07 19.19
C TRP A 184 -25.41 -4.42 19.58
N LYS A 185 -26.37 -4.38 18.66
CA LYS A 185 -27.68 -3.79 18.94
C LYS A 185 -28.50 -4.61 19.95
N GLU A 186 -28.38 -5.93 19.92
CA GLU A 186 -29.17 -6.86 20.75
C GLU A 186 -28.53 -7.10 22.14
N GLU A 187 -27.21 -7.28 22.18
CA GLU A 187 -26.48 -7.73 23.38
C GLU A 187 -25.55 -6.65 23.96
N GLY A 188 -25.32 -5.55 23.25
CA GLY A 188 -24.41 -4.48 23.65
C GLY A 188 -22.98 -4.69 23.15
N ILE A 189 -22.02 -3.90 23.69
CA ILE A 189 -20.63 -3.94 23.22
C ILE A 189 -19.98 -5.26 23.69
N PRO A 190 -19.40 -6.08 22.78
CA PRO A 190 -18.72 -7.32 23.16
C PRO A 190 -17.51 -7.09 24.07
N SER A 191 -17.00 -8.18 24.64
CA SER A 191 -15.69 -8.17 25.32
C SER A 191 -14.59 -7.70 24.35
N TRP A 192 -13.51 -7.10 24.86
CA TRP A 192 -12.41 -6.62 24.01
C TRP A 192 -11.85 -7.69 23.06
N GLY A 193 -11.75 -8.95 23.52
CA GLY A 193 -11.24 -10.05 22.72
C GLY A 193 -12.17 -10.50 21.60
N ASP A 194 -13.48 -10.30 21.77
CA ASP A 194 -14.50 -10.66 20.78
C ASP A 194 -14.75 -9.50 19.82
N LEU A 195 -14.77 -8.27 20.33
CA LEU A 195 -14.79 -7.05 19.53
C LEU A 195 -13.66 -7.06 18.48
N VAL A 196 -12.41 -7.29 18.91
CA VAL A 196 -11.26 -7.35 17.99
C VAL A 196 -11.40 -8.47 16.97
N PHE A 197 -11.95 -9.61 17.37
CA PHE A 197 -12.15 -10.77 16.50
C PHE A 197 -13.22 -10.50 15.43
N GLU A 198 -14.38 -10.04 15.85
CA GLU A 198 -15.51 -9.73 14.96
C GLU A 198 -15.15 -8.61 13.99
N LEU A 199 -14.52 -7.53 14.48
CA LEU A 199 -14.02 -6.46 13.62
C LEU A 199 -12.92 -6.98 12.66
N GLY A 200 -12.03 -7.85 13.12
CA GLY A 200 -11.03 -8.50 12.25
C GLY A 200 -11.68 -9.34 11.15
N GLY A 201 -12.91 -9.81 11.38
CA GLY A 201 -13.71 -10.55 10.43
C GLY A 201 -14.23 -9.74 9.24
N PHE A 202 -14.13 -8.40 9.22
CA PHE A 202 -14.58 -7.60 8.05
C PHE A 202 -13.83 -6.28 7.83
N VAL A 203 -13.30 -5.64 8.87
CA VAL A 203 -12.67 -4.31 8.76
C VAL A 203 -11.45 -4.29 7.81
N PRO A 204 -10.53 -5.28 7.81
CA PRO A 204 -9.43 -5.35 6.84
C PRO A 204 -9.92 -5.31 5.38
N TYR A 205 -10.99 -6.04 5.06
CA TYR A 205 -11.59 -6.08 3.74
C TYR A 205 -12.08 -4.69 3.31
N PHE A 206 -12.94 -4.05 4.13
CA PHE A 206 -13.50 -2.75 3.79
C PHE A 206 -12.44 -1.64 3.77
N GLY A 207 -11.42 -1.72 4.63
CA GLY A 207 -10.27 -0.82 4.58
C GLY A 207 -9.52 -0.90 3.24
N MET A 208 -9.30 -2.12 2.74
CA MET A 208 -8.70 -2.35 1.42
C MET A 208 -9.60 -1.92 0.27
N LEU A 209 -10.90 -2.19 0.34
CA LEU A 209 -11.87 -1.78 -0.66
C LEU A 209 -11.93 -0.24 -0.78
N LEU A 210 -12.02 0.46 0.35
CA LEU A 210 -12.02 1.92 0.40
C LEU A 210 -10.72 2.51 -0.18
N THR A 211 -9.58 1.95 0.21
CA THR A 211 -8.26 2.35 -0.29
C THR A 211 -8.16 2.16 -1.80
N THR A 212 -8.66 1.04 -2.31
CA THR A 212 -8.69 0.73 -3.75
C THR A 212 -9.54 1.75 -4.49
N PHE A 213 -10.75 2.04 -4.00
CA PHE A 213 -11.66 3.02 -4.59
C PHE A 213 -11.03 4.42 -4.67
N ILE A 214 -10.47 4.90 -3.55
CA ILE A 214 -9.77 6.20 -3.50
C ILE A 214 -8.58 6.24 -4.45
N THR A 215 -7.84 5.13 -4.57
CA THR A 215 -6.68 5.02 -5.47
C THR A 215 -7.09 5.12 -6.93
N VAL A 216 -8.16 4.43 -7.32
CA VAL A 216 -8.72 4.47 -8.68
C VAL A 216 -9.24 5.88 -9.00
N LEU A 217 -10.06 6.47 -8.14
CA LEU A 217 -10.58 7.84 -8.32
C LEU A 217 -9.46 8.86 -8.46
N SER A 218 -8.44 8.74 -7.61
CA SER A 218 -7.25 9.59 -7.67
C SER A 218 -6.48 9.41 -8.98
N GLY A 219 -6.42 8.17 -9.51
CA GLY A 219 -5.81 7.86 -10.81
C GLY A 219 -6.58 8.49 -11.98
N ILE A 220 -7.91 8.29 -12.03
CA ILE A 220 -8.78 8.88 -13.05
C ILE A 220 -8.64 10.40 -13.07
N ARG A 221 -8.74 11.06 -11.90
CA ARG A 221 -8.59 12.52 -11.81
C ARG A 221 -7.22 12.98 -12.30
N TYR A 222 -6.17 12.21 -12.03
CA TYR A 222 -4.83 12.54 -12.51
C TYR A 222 -4.75 12.48 -14.04
N LEU A 223 -5.30 11.43 -14.66
CA LEU A 223 -5.35 11.30 -16.12
C LEU A 223 -6.12 12.47 -16.76
N VAL A 224 -7.29 12.81 -16.21
CA VAL A 224 -8.10 13.92 -16.70
C VAL A 224 -7.36 15.26 -16.56
N SER A 225 -6.71 15.50 -15.42
CA SER A 225 -5.99 16.75 -15.15
C SER A 225 -4.73 16.92 -15.99
N ASN A 226 -4.17 15.83 -16.56
CA ASN A 226 -2.92 15.82 -17.31
C ASN A 226 -3.08 15.24 -18.72
N ARG A 227 -4.28 15.35 -19.30
CA ARG A 227 -4.62 14.79 -20.63
C ARG A 227 -3.70 15.25 -21.77
N GLU A 228 -3.05 16.39 -21.63
CA GLU A 228 -2.15 16.96 -22.64
C GLU A 228 -0.87 16.12 -22.82
N VAL A 229 -0.38 15.52 -21.73
CA VAL A 229 0.79 14.63 -21.76
C VAL A 229 0.49 13.33 -22.51
N LEU A 230 -0.78 12.91 -22.53
CA LEU A 230 -1.26 11.67 -23.13
C LEU A 230 -1.51 11.79 -24.65
N GLN A 231 -1.39 12.98 -25.23
CA GLN A 231 -1.65 13.16 -26.66
C GLN A 231 -0.62 12.36 -27.51
N PRO A 232 -1.06 11.64 -28.56
CA PRO A 232 -0.14 10.88 -29.43
C PRO A 232 0.99 11.73 -30.03
N SER A 233 0.71 13.00 -30.32
CA SER A 233 1.68 14.00 -30.79
C SER A 233 2.76 14.32 -29.75
N ALA A 234 2.41 14.32 -28.46
CA ALA A 234 3.34 14.51 -27.36
C ALA A 234 4.21 13.26 -27.15
N ILE A 235 3.61 12.06 -27.22
CA ILE A 235 4.33 10.79 -27.11
C ILE A 235 5.33 10.62 -28.24
N ARG A 236 4.94 10.89 -29.51
CA ARG A 236 5.85 10.80 -30.67
C ARG A 236 7.07 11.72 -30.53
N ARG A 237 6.93 12.90 -29.93
CA ARG A 237 8.05 13.83 -29.69
C ARG A 237 9.11 13.25 -28.75
N VAL A 238 8.72 12.43 -27.77
CA VAL A 238 9.67 11.77 -26.85
C VAL A 238 10.55 10.77 -27.60
N PHE A 239 9.95 9.93 -28.43
CA PHE A 239 10.67 8.87 -29.15
C PHE A 239 11.50 9.41 -30.33
N ARG A 240 11.10 10.55 -30.93
CA ARG A 240 11.83 11.16 -32.05
C ARG A 240 13.12 11.89 -31.63
N LYS A 241 13.25 12.28 -30.36
CA LYS A 241 14.43 13.02 -29.85
C LYS A 241 15.66 12.12 -29.58
N ASN A 242 15.49 10.80 -29.66
CA ASN A 242 16.56 9.82 -29.42
C ASN A 242 17.14 9.22 -30.72
N GLY A 243 16.84 9.81 -31.89
CA GLY A 243 17.23 9.29 -33.20
C GLY A 243 18.30 10.07 -33.96
N ASN A 244 19.03 10.98 -33.30
CA ASN A 244 20.19 11.69 -33.88
C ASN A 244 21.43 11.44 -33.04
#